data_AF-A0A1F8T2W4-F1
#
_entry.id   AF-A0A1F8T2W4-F1
#
_cell.length_a   1.000
_cell.length_b   1.000
_cell.length_c   1.000
_cell.angle_alpha   90.00
_cell.angle_beta   90.00
_cell.angle_gamma   90.00
#
_symmetry.space_group_name_H-M   'P 1'
#
loop_
_entity.id
_entity.type
_entity.pdbx_description
1 polymer ?
#
loop_
_entity_poly.entity_id
_entity_poly.type
_entity_poly.pdbx_seq_one_letter_code
_entity_poly.pdbx_strand_id
1 'polypeptide(L)'
;MENDINTKRGYVLILVIATVIIFVGLVWLIATYLPRDLFGFPGPGFTTAALRVEKNCTYPISYWKEHPELYPPGLVLGNKVYQVNDIQGILSGEVQDSSAQLQAQLVGTFLNILSGADQGLIETTIFQSYNWLIQHPDGSQISDSERETGLRYYNVLEAYNLGLAGVAACQVEPTVAFTGTTAPTETPTMTPSQTATPTASGTPTPTPTPTSKLTTPVMTVVIPTPTSIPTTGIPGFPSATPGRTQARTPTKTPTNTFVAPTWTPSPKPTNAPTNTPAPPTPTKSATLIPTLPNTSTIAPTLPPP
;
A
#
# COMPACT_ATOMS: atom_id res chain seq x y z
N MET A 1 -25.26 22.93 -55.43
CA MET A 1 -24.47 23.59 -54.37
C MET A 1 -24.09 22.60 -53.25
N GLU A 2 -24.63 21.38 -53.28
CA GLU A 2 -24.38 20.27 -52.34
C GLU A 2 -22.92 19.82 -52.16
N ASN A 3 -22.05 19.96 -53.16
CA ASN A 3 -20.67 19.47 -53.06
C ASN A 3 -19.81 20.33 -52.11
N ASP A 4 -20.12 21.61 -51.94
CA ASP A 4 -19.31 22.51 -51.09
C ASP A 4 -19.55 22.26 -49.58
N ILE A 5 -20.75 21.82 -49.21
CA ILE A 5 -21.13 21.54 -47.81
C ILE A 5 -20.42 20.27 -47.31
N ASN A 6 -20.33 19.24 -48.14
CA ASN A 6 -19.68 17.98 -47.76
C ASN A 6 -18.16 18.13 -47.62
N THR A 7 -17.54 18.93 -48.49
CA THR A 7 -16.11 19.23 -48.39
C THR A 7 -15.80 20.01 -47.12
N LYS A 8 -16.60 21.01 -46.76
CA LYS A 8 -16.42 21.79 -45.52
C LYS A 8 -16.56 20.93 -44.25
N ARG A 9 -17.52 20.01 -44.21
CA ARG A 9 -17.69 19.08 -43.07
C ARG A 9 -16.50 18.12 -42.93
N GLY A 10 -15.95 17.64 -44.04
CA GLY A 10 -14.75 16.79 -44.04
C GLY A 10 -13.53 17.49 -43.42
N TYR A 11 -13.29 18.75 -43.81
CA TYR A 11 -12.19 19.53 -43.23
C TYR A 11 -12.35 19.78 -41.73
N VAL A 12 -13.57 20.09 -41.26
CA VAL A 12 -13.82 20.29 -39.83
C VAL A 12 -13.54 19.02 -39.03
N LEU A 13 -13.95 17.85 -39.52
CA LEU A 13 -13.69 16.58 -38.84
C LEU A 13 -12.19 16.27 -38.73
N ILE A 14 -11.43 16.46 -39.81
CA ILE A 14 -9.98 16.24 -39.82
C ILE A 14 -9.29 17.19 -38.82
N LEU A 15 -9.73 18.44 -38.76
CA LEU A 15 -9.16 19.44 -37.84
C LEU A 15 -9.41 19.05 -36.38
N VAL A 16 -10.61 18.55 -36.05
CA VAL A 16 -10.94 18.07 -34.69
C VAL A 16 -10.11 16.83 -34.31
N ILE A 17 -9.91 15.88 -35.23
CA ILE A 17 -9.09 14.69 -34.94
C ILE A 17 -7.63 15.10 -34.71
N ALA A 18 -7.09 15.98 -35.56
CA ALA A 18 -5.72 16.46 -35.43
C ALA A 18 -5.48 17.19 -34.09
N THR A 19 -6.42 18.03 -33.64
CA THR A 19 -6.28 18.73 -32.36
C THR A 19 -6.32 17.79 -31.18
N VAL A 20 -7.17 16.76 -31.19
CA VAL A 20 -7.21 15.74 -30.13
C VAL A 20 -5.89 14.96 -30.06
N ILE A 21 -5.34 14.54 -31.20
CA ILE A 21 -4.06 13.81 -31.25
C ILE A 21 -2.92 14.69 -30.70
N ILE A 22 -2.86 15.96 -31.10
CA ILE A 22 -1.85 16.91 -30.61
C ILE A 22 -2.01 17.10 -29.09
N PHE A 23 -3.24 17.25 -28.58
CA PHE A 23 -3.46 17.47 -27.15
C PHE A 23 -3.08 16.25 -26.32
N VAL A 24 -3.45 15.04 -26.76
CA VAL A 24 -3.08 13.78 -26.09
C VAL A 24 -1.55 13.60 -26.12
N GLY A 25 -0.92 13.85 -27.26
CA GLY A 25 0.55 13.80 -27.39
C GLY A 25 1.26 14.82 -26.49
N LEU A 26 0.74 16.04 -26.41
CA LEU A 26 1.29 17.10 -25.55
C LEU A 26 1.12 16.76 -24.07
N VAL A 27 -0.05 16.28 -23.64
CA VAL A 27 -0.29 15.85 -22.26
C VAL A 27 0.63 14.69 -21.89
N TRP A 28 0.79 13.71 -22.78
CA TRP A 28 1.72 12.59 -22.57
C TRP A 28 3.16 13.08 -22.46
N LEU A 29 3.60 13.97 -23.36
CA LEU A 29 4.95 14.55 -23.35
C LEU A 29 5.21 15.40 -22.10
N ILE A 30 4.23 16.20 -21.65
CA ILE A 30 4.32 16.95 -20.39
C ILE A 30 4.41 15.98 -19.21
N ALA A 31 3.57 14.94 -19.16
CA ALA A 31 3.59 13.97 -18.07
C ALA A 31 4.87 13.13 -18.00
N THR A 32 5.54 12.90 -19.13
CA THR A 32 6.78 12.10 -19.20
C THR A 32 8.06 12.93 -19.09
N TYR A 33 8.08 14.17 -19.62
CA TYR A 33 9.32 14.93 -19.77
C TYR A 33 9.36 16.25 -19.00
N LEU A 34 8.24 16.78 -18.48
CA LEU A 34 8.36 17.92 -17.58
C LEU A 34 8.81 17.43 -16.20
N PRO A 35 9.97 17.89 -15.69
CA PRO A 35 10.34 17.66 -14.30
C PRO A 35 9.23 18.22 -13.42
N ARG A 36 8.71 17.39 -12.51
CA ARG A 36 7.59 17.74 -11.62
C ARG A 36 7.86 18.99 -10.76
N ASP A 37 9.11 19.43 -10.71
CA ASP A 37 9.57 20.60 -9.96
C ASP A 37 9.16 21.94 -10.59
N LEU A 38 8.74 21.97 -11.87
CA LEU A 38 8.49 23.23 -12.59
C LEU A 38 7.15 23.92 -12.25
N PHE A 39 6.19 23.19 -11.69
CA PHE A 39 4.84 23.72 -11.43
C PHE A 39 4.66 24.40 -10.08
N GLY A 40 5.70 24.52 -9.25
CA GLY A 40 5.68 25.39 -8.08
C GLY A 40 4.51 25.14 -7.13
N PHE A 41 3.88 23.96 -7.17
CA PHE A 41 3.04 23.53 -6.08
C PHE A 41 3.99 23.48 -4.88
N PRO A 42 3.74 24.26 -3.82
CA PRO A 42 4.42 24.01 -2.56
C PRO A 42 3.95 22.62 -2.16
N GLY A 43 4.71 21.59 -2.57
CA GLY A 43 4.64 20.30 -1.92
C GLY A 43 4.70 20.60 -0.43
N PRO A 44 3.85 19.96 0.39
CA PRO A 44 3.79 20.21 1.83
C PRO A 44 5.22 20.28 2.30
N GLY A 45 5.63 21.48 2.74
CA GLY A 45 7.04 21.80 2.89
C GLY A 45 7.67 20.69 3.70
N PHE A 46 8.49 19.86 3.04
CA PHE A 46 9.37 18.97 3.74
C PHE A 46 10.30 19.92 4.47
N THR A 47 9.91 20.25 5.70
CA THR A 47 10.72 20.97 6.68
C THR A 47 12.09 20.36 6.55
N THR A 48 13.05 21.18 6.14
CA THR A 48 14.41 20.81 5.79
C THR A 48 14.94 19.91 6.89
N ALA A 49 14.78 18.60 6.72
CA ALA A 49 15.18 17.61 7.69
C ALA A 49 16.70 17.78 7.76
N ALA A 50 17.19 18.12 8.95
CA ALA A 50 18.59 18.34 9.23
C ALA A 50 19.44 17.35 8.42
N LEU A 51 20.33 17.88 7.57
CA LEU A 51 21.21 17.19 6.63
C LEU A 51 21.50 15.74 7.06
N ARG A 52 20.57 14.81 6.75
CA ARG A 52 20.82 13.40 6.98
C ARG A 52 21.84 13.04 5.92
N VAL A 53 23.03 12.64 6.33
CA VAL A 53 24.00 12.03 5.43
C VAL A 53 23.26 10.86 4.79
N GLU A 54 22.86 11.07 3.54
CA GLU A 54 21.93 10.22 2.81
C GLU A 54 22.66 8.92 2.53
N LYS A 55 22.44 7.93 3.40
CA LYS A 55 22.97 6.60 3.18
C LYS A 55 22.06 5.94 2.18
N ASN A 56 22.54 5.80 0.94
CA ASN A 56 21.86 5.04 -0.11
C ASN A 56 21.93 3.54 0.20
N CYS A 57 21.15 3.11 1.19
CA CYS A 57 21.06 1.73 1.64
C CYS A 57 19.63 1.43 2.14
N THR A 58 19.24 0.16 2.17
CA THR A 58 17.90 -0.27 2.62
C THR A 58 17.94 -1.02 3.95
N TYR A 59 16.85 -0.91 4.69
CA TYR A 59 16.59 -1.64 5.93
C TYR A 59 15.45 -2.65 5.74
N PRO A 60 15.54 -3.85 6.34
CA PRO A 60 14.47 -4.84 6.30
C PRO A 60 13.25 -4.36 7.10
N ILE A 61 12.08 -4.96 6.85
CA ILE A 61 10.86 -4.67 7.62
C ILE A 61 11.07 -4.84 9.14
N SER A 62 11.85 -5.83 9.57
CA SER A 62 12.15 -6.07 10.98
C SER A 62 12.82 -4.89 11.66
N TYR A 63 13.73 -4.19 10.95
CA TYR A 63 14.35 -2.97 11.47
C TYR A 63 13.28 -1.89 11.70
N TRP A 64 12.41 -1.65 10.72
CA TRP A 64 11.37 -0.64 10.85
C TRP A 64 10.43 -0.93 12.02
N LYS A 65 10.05 -2.20 12.25
CA LYS A 65 9.25 -2.62 13.41
C LYS A 65 9.84 -2.20 14.74
N GLU A 66 11.15 -2.28 14.87
CA GLU A 66 11.90 -1.98 16.10
C GLU A 66 12.18 -0.47 16.26
N HIS A 67 11.97 0.32 15.21
CA HIS A 67 12.30 1.75 15.15
C HIS A 67 11.12 2.65 14.76
N PRO A 68 9.98 2.62 15.49
CA PRO A 68 8.83 3.48 15.19
C PRO A 68 9.10 4.98 15.38
N GLU A 69 10.11 5.35 16.18
CA GLU A 69 10.57 6.73 16.36
C GLU A 69 11.14 7.37 15.08
N LEU A 70 11.48 6.54 14.08
CA LEU A 70 12.01 6.98 12.80
C LEU A 70 10.91 7.20 11.74
N TYR A 71 9.66 6.85 12.04
CA TYR A 71 8.55 7.03 11.10
C TYR A 71 8.27 8.52 10.87
N PRO A 72 7.89 8.92 9.65
CA PRO A 72 7.34 10.25 9.44
C PRO A 72 6.02 10.42 10.22
N PRO A 73 5.61 11.65 10.56
CA PRO A 73 4.34 11.90 11.26
C PRO A 73 3.12 11.44 10.43
N GLY A 74 3.26 11.37 9.11
CA GLY A 74 2.29 10.74 8.23
C GLY A 74 2.95 10.25 6.95
N LEU A 75 2.47 9.13 6.44
CA LEU A 75 2.89 8.54 5.17
C LEU A 75 1.70 8.53 4.22
N VAL A 76 1.84 9.13 3.05
CA VAL A 76 0.77 9.13 2.04
C VAL A 76 1.03 8.00 1.06
N LEU A 77 0.16 6.98 1.05
CA LEU A 77 0.16 5.96 0.02
C LEU A 77 -1.13 6.11 -0.77
N GLY A 78 -1.01 6.75 -1.95
CA GLY A 78 -2.16 7.00 -2.80
C GLY A 78 -3.10 8.06 -2.26
N ASN A 79 -4.35 7.67 -2.02
CA ASN A 79 -5.39 8.52 -1.44
C ASN A 79 -5.59 8.30 0.07
N LYS A 80 -4.73 7.50 0.71
CA LYS A 80 -4.76 7.23 2.15
C LYS A 80 -3.54 7.86 2.83
N VAL A 81 -3.79 8.48 3.98
CA VAL A 81 -2.76 8.98 4.87
C VAL A 81 -2.66 8.01 6.04
N TYR A 82 -1.49 7.42 6.22
CA TYR A 82 -1.17 6.49 7.28
C TYR A 82 -0.46 7.24 8.40
N GLN A 83 -1.02 7.18 9.60
CA GLN A 83 -0.38 7.70 10.81
C GLN A 83 0.64 6.69 11.35
N VAL A 84 1.47 7.12 12.30
CA VAL A 84 2.46 6.27 12.98
C VAL A 84 1.85 4.94 13.47
N ASN A 85 0.66 5.00 14.08
CA ASN A 85 -0.03 3.80 14.58
C ASN A 85 -0.48 2.86 13.44
N ASP A 86 -0.90 3.41 12.30
CA ASP A 86 -1.32 2.61 11.16
C ASP A 86 -0.10 1.92 10.54
N ILE A 87 1.01 2.65 10.38
CA ILE A 87 2.29 2.11 9.90
C ILE A 87 2.77 0.98 10.81
N GLN A 88 2.78 1.20 12.13
CA GLN A 88 3.17 0.19 13.10
C GLN A 88 2.26 -1.04 13.03
N GLY A 89 0.94 -0.85 12.92
CA GLY A 89 -0.02 -1.95 12.79
C GLY A 89 0.21 -2.78 11.53
N ILE A 90 0.43 -2.13 10.38
CA ILE A 90 0.72 -2.80 9.09
C ILE A 90 2.01 -3.60 9.16
N LEU A 91 3.08 -3.02 9.71
CA LEU A 91 4.35 -3.72 9.80
C LEU A 91 4.25 -4.87 10.80
N SER A 92 3.70 -4.64 11.98
CA SER A 92 3.69 -5.61 13.09
C SER A 92 2.70 -6.75 12.94
N GLY A 93 1.71 -6.62 12.06
CA GLY A 93 0.69 -7.66 11.83
C GLY A 93 1.31 -9.02 11.47
N GLU A 94 0.74 -10.09 12.03
CA GLU A 94 0.98 -11.44 11.52
C GLU A 94 0.12 -11.63 10.27
N VAL A 95 0.73 -11.38 9.12
CA VAL A 95 -0.03 -11.18 7.88
C VAL A 95 -0.18 -12.49 7.12
N GLN A 96 -1.37 -13.08 7.15
CA GLN A 96 -1.69 -14.25 6.31
C GLN A 96 -2.18 -13.88 4.91
N ASP A 97 -2.78 -12.70 4.73
CA ASP A 97 -3.31 -12.27 3.44
C ASP A 97 -2.22 -11.66 2.55
N SER A 98 -2.23 -12.02 1.26
CA SER A 98 -1.27 -11.51 0.27
C SER A 98 -1.37 -10.00 0.11
N SER A 99 -2.57 -9.42 0.26
CA SER A 99 -2.77 -7.97 0.17
C SER A 99 -2.02 -7.22 1.26
N ALA A 100 -2.19 -7.64 2.51
CA ALA A 100 -1.54 -7.01 3.63
C ALA A 100 -0.02 -7.31 3.68
N GLN A 101 0.43 -8.48 3.19
CA GLN A 101 1.87 -8.75 3.00
C GLN A 101 2.49 -7.77 2.00
N LEU A 102 1.84 -7.56 0.84
CA LEU A 102 2.29 -6.59 -0.16
C LEU A 102 2.28 -5.17 0.40
N GLN A 103 1.24 -4.80 1.16
CA GLN A 103 1.13 -3.50 1.81
C GLN A 103 2.29 -3.26 2.79
N ALA A 104 2.65 -4.25 3.61
CA ALA A 104 3.79 -4.15 4.52
C ALA A 104 5.12 -3.94 3.79
N GLN A 105 5.36 -4.66 2.69
CA GLN A 105 6.55 -4.45 1.85
C GLN A 105 6.57 -3.06 1.20
N LEU A 106 5.41 -2.59 0.73
CA LEU A 106 5.29 -1.26 0.14
C LEU A 106 5.57 -0.17 1.19
N VAL A 107 5.02 -0.27 2.39
CA VAL A 107 5.30 0.65 3.50
C VAL A 107 6.80 0.65 3.84
N GLY A 108 7.42 -0.52 4.00
CA GLY A 108 8.86 -0.63 4.26
C GLY A 108 9.71 0.01 3.15
N THR A 109 9.28 -0.15 1.90
CA THR A 109 9.93 0.46 0.73
C THR A 109 9.89 1.99 0.81
N PHE A 110 8.74 2.57 1.11
CA PHE A 110 8.62 4.02 1.27
C PHE A 110 9.42 4.56 2.45
N LEU A 111 9.50 3.83 3.57
CA LEU A 111 10.35 4.23 4.70
C LEU A 111 11.84 4.23 4.33
N ASN A 112 12.29 3.26 3.52
CA ASN A 112 13.64 3.25 2.96
C ASN A 112 13.90 4.45 2.04
N ILE A 113 12.97 4.76 1.14
CA ILE A 113 13.09 5.92 0.22
C ILE A 113 13.13 7.23 1.00
N LEU A 114 12.25 7.41 1.99
CA LEU A 114 12.25 8.58 2.87
C LEU A 114 13.52 8.70 3.73
N SER A 115 14.28 7.60 3.86
CA SER A 115 15.56 7.57 4.56
C SER A 115 16.76 7.75 3.64
N GLY A 116 16.56 7.92 2.34
CA GLY A 116 17.61 8.21 1.36
C GLY A 116 17.97 7.06 0.41
N ALA A 117 17.21 5.95 0.40
CA ALA A 117 17.45 4.87 -0.56
C ALA A 117 16.95 5.26 -1.97
N ASP A 118 17.75 4.95 -3.00
CA ASP A 118 17.39 5.20 -4.40
C ASP A 118 16.26 4.28 -4.89
N GLN A 119 15.18 4.90 -5.40
CA GLN A 119 13.99 4.21 -5.89
C GLN A 119 14.03 3.84 -7.38
N GLY A 120 15.03 4.31 -8.15
CA GLY A 120 15.01 4.28 -9.61
C GLY A 120 14.75 2.90 -10.22
N LEU A 121 15.23 1.83 -9.57
CA LEU A 121 15.06 0.45 -10.06
C LEU A 121 13.72 -0.20 -9.70
N ILE A 122 12.97 0.37 -8.75
CA ILE A 122 11.71 -0.21 -8.25
C ILE A 122 10.50 0.69 -8.49
N GLU A 123 10.67 1.89 -9.05
CA GLU A 123 9.59 2.87 -9.26
C GLU A 123 8.37 2.25 -9.98
N THR A 124 8.62 1.46 -11.03
CA THR A 124 7.55 0.76 -11.76
C THR A 124 6.82 -0.24 -10.86
N THR A 125 7.54 -1.01 -10.05
CA THR A 125 6.96 -1.99 -9.12
C THR A 125 6.17 -1.31 -8.01
N ILE A 126 6.62 -0.17 -7.47
CA ILE A 126 5.88 0.62 -6.49
C ILE A 126 4.51 1.00 -7.07
N PHE A 127 4.48 1.56 -8.28
CA PHE A 127 3.24 1.99 -8.93
C PHE A 127 2.30 0.82 -9.22
N GLN A 128 2.83 -0.30 -9.70
CA GLN A 128 2.05 -1.52 -9.96
C GLN A 128 1.47 -2.12 -8.68
N SER A 129 2.28 -2.18 -7.60
CA SER A 129 1.84 -2.67 -6.29
C SER A 129 0.71 -1.81 -5.72
N TYR A 130 0.87 -0.49 -5.82
CA TYR A 130 -0.16 0.45 -5.38
C TYR A 130 -1.48 0.26 -6.14
N ASN A 131 -1.44 0.20 -7.47
CA ASN A 131 -2.65 -0.03 -8.28
C ASN A 131 -3.31 -1.37 -7.99
N TRP A 132 -2.51 -2.39 -7.68
CA TRP A 132 -3.03 -3.69 -7.27
C TRP A 132 -3.75 -3.60 -5.92
N LEU A 133 -3.18 -2.90 -4.92
CA LEU A 133 -3.81 -2.71 -3.61
C LEU A 133 -5.12 -1.89 -3.66
N ILE A 134 -5.25 -0.96 -4.61
CA ILE A 134 -6.52 -0.24 -4.84
C ILE A 134 -7.61 -1.20 -5.33
N GLN A 135 -7.25 -2.12 -6.22
CA GLN A 135 -8.19 -3.08 -6.81
C GLN A 135 -8.56 -4.20 -5.84
N HIS A 136 -7.67 -4.53 -4.90
CA HIS A 136 -7.82 -5.61 -3.94
C HIS A 136 -7.70 -5.10 -2.50
N PRO A 137 -8.72 -4.38 -1.98
CA PRO A 137 -8.72 -3.92 -0.59
C PRO A 137 -8.77 -5.09 0.39
N ASP A 138 -8.40 -4.82 1.64
CA ASP A 138 -8.38 -5.81 2.72
C ASP A 138 -9.70 -6.61 2.81
N GLY A 139 -9.58 -7.94 2.86
CA GLY A 139 -10.73 -8.85 2.94
C GLY A 139 -11.48 -9.06 1.62
N SER A 140 -11.05 -8.46 0.51
CA SER A 140 -11.58 -8.79 -0.82
C SER A 140 -11.22 -10.22 -1.23
N GLN A 141 -12.08 -10.84 -2.04
CA GLN A 141 -11.74 -12.13 -2.65
C GLN A 141 -10.82 -11.89 -3.85
N ILE A 142 -9.63 -12.48 -3.79
CA ILE A 142 -8.60 -12.34 -4.83
C ILE A 142 -8.48 -13.68 -5.55
N SER A 143 -8.64 -13.65 -6.88
CA SER A 143 -8.44 -14.84 -7.71
C SER A 143 -7.00 -15.35 -7.62
N ASP A 144 -6.77 -16.64 -7.87
CA ASP A 144 -5.42 -17.21 -7.76
C ASP A 144 -4.42 -16.53 -8.71
N SER A 145 -4.85 -16.14 -9.92
CA SER A 145 -4.01 -15.40 -10.88
C SER A 145 -3.65 -13.98 -10.42
N GLU A 146 -4.59 -13.28 -9.80
CA GLU A 146 -4.33 -11.94 -9.24
C GLU A 146 -3.44 -12.03 -8.00
N ARG A 147 -3.63 -13.08 -7.19
CA ARG A 147 -2.78 -13.37 -6.04
C ARG A 147 -1.33 -13.64 -6.46
N GLU A 148 -1.12 -14.43 -7.51
CA GLU A 148 0.23 -14.65 -8.06
C GLU A 148 0.86 -13.35 -8.55
N THR A 149 0.06 -12.45 -9.15
CA THR A 149 0.53 -11.12 -9.54
C THR A 149 0.95 -10.28 -8.33
N GLY A 150 0.15 -10.25 -7.26
CA GLY A 150 0.48 -9.58 -6.01
C GLY A 150 1.75 -10.14 -5.35
N LEU A 151 1.91 -11.47 -5.35
CA LEU A 151 3.10 -12.15 -4.82
C LEU A 151 4.36 -11.81 -5.63
N ARG A 152 4.27 -11.65 -6.95
CA ARG A 152 5.40 -11.18 -7.77
C ARG A 152 5.85 -9.79 -7.37
N TYR A 153 4.91 -8.87 -7.12
CA TYR A 153 5.26 -7.53 -6.62
C TYR A 153 5.87 -7.58 -5.22
N TYR A 154 5.29 -8.39 -4.34
CA TYR A 154 5.79 -8.61 -2.98
C TYR A 154 7.26 -9.04 -3.00
N ASN A 155 7.61 -10.06 -3.80
CA ASN A 155 8.97 -10.59 -3.87
C ASN A 155 9.99 -9.54 -4.36
N VAL A 156 9.62 -8.67 -5.29
CA VAL A 156 10.50 -7.61 -5.79
C VAL A 156 10.73 -6.53 -4.73
N LEU A 157 9.66 -6.10 -4.04
CA LEU A 157 9.77 -5.12 -2.95
C LEU A 157 10.52 -5.69 -1.74
N GLU A 158 10.31 -6.96 -1.43
CA GLU A 158 11.07 -7.67 -0.39
C GLU A 158 12.57 -7.72 -0.74
N ALA A 159 12.91 -8.12 -1.97
CA ALA A 159 14.30 -8.13 -2.42
C ALA A 159 14.95 -6.74 -2.30
N TYR A 160 14.22 -5.67 -2.62
CA TYR A 160 14.69 -4.30 -2.42
C TYR A 160 14.91 -3.96 -0.94
N ASN A 161 13.92 -4.24 -0.08
CA ASN A 161 14.01 -3.96 1.36
C ASN A 161 15.13 -4.77 2.05
N LEU A 162 15.44 -5.96 1.55
CA LEU A 162 16.57 -6.78 2.00
C LEU A 162 17.91 -6.36 1.38
N GLY A 163 17.92 -5.37 0.50
CA GLY A 163 19.10 -4.89 -0.20
C GLY A 163 19.69 -5.87 -1.22
N LEU A 164 18.86 -6.79 -1.71
CA LEU A 164 19.17 -7.78 -2.75
C LEU A 164 18.85 -7.25 -4.16
N ALA A 165 18.09 -6.15 -4.26
CA ALA A 165 17.76 -5.51 -5.53
C ALA A 165 18.01 -4.00 -5.46
N GLY A 166 18.88 -3.52 -6.36
CA GLY A 166 19.13 -2.11 -6.64
C GLY A 166 20.00 -1.35 -5.64
N VAL A 167 19.61 -1.32 -4.38
CA VAL A 167 20.31 -0.61 -3.30
C VAL A 167 20.80 -1.63 -2.28
N ALA A 168 22.03 -1.49 -1.77
CA ALA A 168 22.58 -2.44 -0.81
C ALA A 168 21.95 -2.32 0.57
N ALA A 169 21.92 -3.40 1.35
CA ALA A 169 21.43 -3.35 2.72
C ALA A 169 22.33 -2.47 3.59
N CYS A 170 21.73 -1.68 4.48
CA CYS A 170 22.47 -0.90 5.45
C CYS A 170 23.23 -1.81 6.40
N GLN A 171 24.48 -1.44 6.71
CA GLN A 171 25.19 -2.04 7.84
C GLN A 171 24.47 -1.59 9.10
N VAL A 172 23.64 -2.47 9.65
CA VAL A 172 23.14 -2.32 11.02
C VAL A 172 24.40 -2.46 11.86
N GLU A 173 24.88 -1.33 12.40
CA GLU A 173 26.03 -1.34 13.29
C GLU A 173 25.73 -2.42 14.33
N PRO A 174 26.56 -3.49 14.42
CA PRO A 174 26.22 -4.66 15.20
C PRO A 174 25.89 -4.14 16.57
N THR A 175 24.63 -4.27 16.99
CA THR A 175 24.19 -3.86 18.32
C THR A 175 25.19 -4.52 19.24
N VAL A 176 26.09 -3.71 19.78
CA VAL A 176 27.15 -4.23 20.65
C VAL A 176 26.35 -4.76 21.80
N ALA A 177 26.12 -6.07 21.81
CA ALA A 177 25.40 -6.73 22.86
C ALA A 177 26.28 -6.43 24.06
N PHE A 178 25.86 -5.45 24.86
CA PHE A 178 26.44 -5.20 26.15
C PHE A 178 26.18 -6.50 26.91
N THR A 179 27.14 -7.43 26.81
CA THR A 179 27.27 -8.56 27.70
C THR A 179 27.41 -7.90 29.06
N GLY A 180 26.28 -7.75 29.73
CA GLY A 180 26.21 -7.15 31.03
C GLY A 180 27.23 -7.86 31.89
N THR A 181 28.25 -7.11 32.31
CA THR A 181 28.96 -7.39 33.53
C THR A 181 27.88 -7.69 34.56
N THR A 182 27.86 -8.94 35.03
CA THR A 182 26.94 -9.44 36.04
C THR A 182 26.87 -8.43 37.18
N ALA A 183 25.78 -7.67 37.24
CA ALA A 183 25.51 -6.81 38.39
C ALA A 183 25.42 -7.74 39.62
N PRO A 184 26.14 -7.44 40.71
CA PRO A 184 26.07 -8.25 41.91
C PRO A 184 24.62 -8.31 42.39
N THR A 185 24.16 -9.54 42.64
CA THR A 185 22.86 -9.84 43.22
C THR A 185 22.65 -9.02 44.49
N GLU A 186 21.83 -7.98 44.41
CA GLU A 186 21.32 -7.34 45.62
C GLU A 186 20.30 -8.27 46.26
N THR A 187 20.67 -8.76 47.44
CA THR A 187 19.86 -9.54 48.36
C THR A 187 18.53 -8.85 48.62
N PRO A 188 17.37 -9.50 48.42
CA PRO A 188 16.07 -8.88 48.67
C PRO A 188 15.89 -8.60 50.17
N THR A 189 15.89 -7.31 50.54
CA THR A 189 15.46 -6.87 51.87
C THR A 189 13.94 -6.84 51.89
N MET A 190 13.31 -7.74 52.65
CA MET A 190 11.87 -7.76 52.84
C MET A 190 11.43 -6.47 53.56
N THR A 191 10.75 -5.57 52.85
CA THR A 191 10.08 -4.41 53.45
C THR A 191 8.66 -4.79 53.88
N PRO A 192 8.23 -4.51 55.12
CA PRO A 192 6.93 -4.91 55.63
C PRO A 192 5.78 -4.16 54.94
N SER A 193 4.74 -4.92 54.62
CA SER A 193 3.45 -4.52 54.08
C SER A 193 2.70 -3.59 55.03
N GLN A 194 2.45 -2.34 54.62
CA GLN A 194 1.50 -1.47 55.27
C GLN A 194 0.13 -1.57 54.59
N THR A 195 -0.85 -2.01 55.38
CA THR A 195 -2.27 -2.05 55.06
C THR A 195 -2.81 -0.63 54.91
N ALA A 196 -3.20 -0.24 53.70
CA ALA A 196 -3.89 1.04 53.46
C ALA A 196 -5.40 0.89 53.64
N THR A 197 -5.96 1.76 54.48
CA THR A 197 -7.39 1.97 54.75
C THR A 197 -8.14 2.43 53.49
N PRO A 198 -9.33 1.87 53.16
CA PRO A 198 -10.11 2.33 52.02
C PRO A 198 -10.76 3.68 52.30
N THR A 199 -10.37 4.71 51.54
CA THR A 199 -11.09 5.99 51.47
C THR A 199 -12.20 5.89 50.43
N ALA A 200 -13.44 6.19 50.82
CA ALA A 200 -14.59 6.19 49.92
C ALA A 200 -14.41 7.24 48.81
N SER A 201 -14.31 6.77 47.57
CA SER A 201 -14.26 7.60 46.37
C SER A 201 -15.66 8.13 46.06
N GLY A 202 -15.83 9.45 46.10
CA GLY A 202 -17.03 10.12 45.66
C GLY A 202 -17.31 9.86 44.19
N THR A 203 -18.57 9.55 43.88
CA THR A 203 -19.12 9.40 42.53
C THR A 203 -18.92 10.69 41.73
N PRO A 204 -18.15 10.69 40.63
CA PRO A 204 -18.11 11.85 39.75
C PRO A 204 -19.44 12.00 39.01
N THR A 205 -20.02 13.19 39.10
CA THR A 205 -21.19 13.62 38.33
C THR A 205 -20.85 13.56 36.83
N PRO A 206 -21.70 12.96 35.97
CA PRO A 206 -21.44 12.87 34.54
C PRO A 206 -21.42 14.26 33.92
N THR A 207 -20.28 14.66 33.38
CA THR A 207 -20.15 15.83 32.50
C THR A 207 -20.85 15.52 31.17
N PRO A 208 -21.80 16.35 30.71
CA PRO A 208 -22.46 16.13 29.43
C PRO A 208 -21.44 16.21 28.30
N THR A 209 -21.36 15.12 27.52
CA THR A 209 -20.53 15.05 26.32
C THR A 209 -21.09 16.01 25.27
N PRO A 210 -20.29 16.92 24.69
CA PRO A 210 -20.75 17.76 23.59
C PRO A 210 -20.99 16.88 22.36
N THR A 211 -22.26 16.78 21.95
CA THR A 211 -22.67 16.18 20.68
C THR A 211 -22.13 17.04 19.54
N SER A 212 -20.95 16.71 19.04
CA SER A 212 -20.50 17.25 17.76
C SER A 212 -21.35 16.62 16.65
N LYS A 213 -22.19 17.44 16.01
CA LYS A 213 -22.87 17.06 14.77
C LYS A 213 -21.80 16.85 13.70
N LEU A 214 -21.49 15.59 13.43
CA LEU A 214 -20.72 15.18 12.27
C LEU A 214 -21.49 15.63 11.02
N THR A 215 -21.07 16.74 10.44
CA THR A 215 -21.55 17.19 9.13
C THR A 215 -20.83 16.32 8.12
N THR A 216 -21.47 15.23 7.70
CA THR A 216 -21.00 14.40 6.60
C THR A 216 -20.96 15.29 5.35
N PRO A 217 -19.78 15.57 4.75
CA PRO A 217 -19.76 16.18 3.44
C PRO A 217 -20.39 15.18 2.48
N VAL A 218 -21.56 15.53 1.93
CA VAL A 218 -22.13 14.82 0.80
C VAL A 218 -21.16 15.04 -0.35
N MET A 219 -20.25 14.09 -0.57
CA MET A 219 -19.50 14.03 -1.81
C MET A 219 -20.49 13.62 -2.89
N THR A 220 -20.94 14.60 -3.68
CA THR A 220 -21.65 14.33 -4.92
C THR A 220 -20.68 13.64 -5.86
N VAL A 221 -20.74 12.31 -5.87
CA VAL A 221 -20.08 11.50 -6.90
C VAL A 221 -20.79 11.83 -8.21
N VAL A 222 -20.17 12.69 -9.01
CA VAL A 222 -20.56 12.86 -10.41
C VAL A 222 -20.11 11.59 -11.13
N ILE A 223 -21.01 10.61 -11.20
CA ILE A 223 -20.81 9.43 -12.04
C ILE A 223 -20.88 9.94 -13.48
N PRO A 224 -19.77 9.92 -14.26
CA PRO A 224 -19.85 10.27 -15.66
C PRO A 224 -20.80 9.28 -16.33
N THR A 225 -21.90 9.80 -16.88
CA THR A 225 -22.83 9.01 -17.67
C THR A 225 -22.02 8.35 -18.79
N PRO A 226 -22.05 7.01 -18.93
CA PRO A 226 -21.34 6.34 -20.01
C PRO A 226 -21.88 6.90 -21.33
N THR A 227 -21.04 7.66 -22.01
CA THR A 227 -21.35 8.14 -23.35
C THR A 227 -21.38 6.90 -24.23
N SER A 228 -22.57 6.56 -24.72
CA SER A 228 -22.77 5.45 -25.64
C SER A 228 -21.85 5.64 -26.84
N ILE A 229 -20.92 4.70 -27.02
CA ILE A 229 -20.08 4.65 -28.21
C ILE A 229 -21.02 4.37 -29.39
N PRO A 230 -21.13 5.25 -30.39
CA PRO A 230 -21.92 4.96 -31.57
C PRO A 230 -21.26 3.80 -32.32
N THR A 231 -21.94 2.66 -32.34
CA THR A 231 -21.63 1.54 -33.25
C THR A 231 -21.66 2.08 -34.67
N THR A 232 -20.48 2.37 -35.20
CA THR A 232 -20.33 2.85 -36.56
C THR A 232 -20.42 1.63 -37.46
N GLY A 233 -21.61 1.43 -38.05
CA GLY A 233 -21.82 0.39 -39.06
C GLY A 233 -20.83 0.57 -40.21
N ILE A 234 -20.08 -0.49 -40.50
CA ILE A 234 -19.12 -0.55 -41.59
C ILE A 234 -19.90 -0.37 -42.91
N PRO A 235 -19.65 0.71 -43.69
CA PRO A 235 -20.25 0.87 -45.01
C PRO A 235 -19.59 -0.12 -45.98
N GLY A 236 -20.43 -0.89 -46.68
CA GLY A 236 -19.99 -1.92 -47.63
C GLY A 236 -19.09 -1.37 -48.74
N PHE A 237 -18.00 -2.10 -48.99
CA PHE A 237 -17.17 -1.88 -50.16
C PHE A 237 -17.79 -2.59 -51.38
N PRO A 238 -17.93 -1.91 -52.54
CA PRO A 238 -18.29 -2.57 -53.78
C PRO A 238 -17.14 -3.43 -54.28
N SER A 239 -17.49 -4.69 -54.53
CA SER A 239 -16.70 -5.70 -55.22
C SER A 239 -16.34 -5.22 -56.63
N ALA A 240 -15.04 -5.15 -56.93
CA ALA A 240 -14.52 -5.08 -58.29
C ALA A 240 -13.32 -6.02 -58.42
N THR A 241 -13.62 -7.21 -58.94
CA THR A 241 -12.68 -8.18 -59.52
C THR A 241 -12.15 -7.62 -60.85
N PRO A 242 -10.84 -7.67 -61.11
CA PRO A 242 -10.37 -8.60 -62.14
C PRO A 242 -9.07 -9.34 -61.80
N GLY A 243 -8.97 -10.54 -62.35
CA GLY A 243 -8.02 -11.58 -61.97
C GLY A 243 -6.55 -11.27 -62.18
N ARG A 244 -5.73 -11.89 -61.33
CA ARG A 244 -4.46 -12.46 -61.76
C ARG A 244 -4.09 -13.66 -60.90
N THR A 245 -4.13 -14.82 -61.53
CA THR A 245 -3.58 -16.09 -61.04
C THR A 245 -2.07 -15.94 -60.85
N GLN A 246 -1.60 -15.97 -59.61
CA GLN A 246 -0.25 -16.42 -59.29
C GLN A 246 -0.31 -17.35 -58.08
N ALA A 247 -0.05 -18.63 -58.33
CA ALA A 247 0.22 -19.61 -57.31
C ALA A 247 1.50 -19.22 -56.57
N ARG A 248 1.37 -18.87 -55.29
CA ARG A 248 2.49 -18.87 -54.35
C ARG A 248 2.24 -19.95 -53.30
N THR A 249 3.26 -20.79 -53.17
CA THR A 249 3.44 -21.87 -52.21
C THR A 249 3.07 -21.43 -50.78
N PRO A 250 2.27 -22.22 -50.04
CA PRO A 250 2.02 -21.94 -48.63
C PRO A 250 3.27 -22.25 -47.81
N THR A 251 3.95 -21.21 -47.32
CA THR A 251 4.85 -21.34 -46.18
C THR A 251 3.99 -21.66 -44.96
N LYS A 252 4.21 -22.83 -44.37
CA LYS A 252 3.56 -23.28 -43.14
C LYS A 252 3.81 -22.26 -42.02
N THR A 253 2.76 -21.58 -41.60
CA THR A 253 2.70 -20.92 -40.29
C THR A 253 2.78 -22.00 -39.21
N PRO A 254 3.63 -21.88 -38.18
CA PRO A 254 3.58 -22.78 -37.04
C PRO A 254 2.24 -22.59 -36.32
N THR A 255 1.33 -23.55 -36.48
CA THR A 255 0.17 -23.69 -35.63
C THR A 255 0.67 -24.04 -34.24
N ASN A 256 0.75 -23.05 -33.37
CA ASN A 256 0.91 -23.28 -31.94
C ASN A 256 -0.47 -23.69 -31.42
N THR A 257 -0.79 -24.98 -31.55
CA THR A 257 -1.97 -25.58 -30.92
C THR A 257 -1.73 -25.57 -29.43
N PHE A 258 -2.19 -24.52 -28.75
CA PHE A 258 -2.31 -24.56 -27.31
C PHE A 258 -3.42 -25.57 -26.98
N VAL A 259 -3.00 -26.76 -26.55
CA VAL A 259 -3.92 -27.77 -26.03
C VAL A 259 -4.51 -27.18 -24.75
N ALA A 260 -5.81 -26.89 -24.77
CA ALA A 260 -6.52 -26.46 -23.57
C ALA A 260 -6.32 -27.54 -22.48
N PRO A 261 -5.89 -27.19 -21.25
CA PRO A 261 -5.76 -28.16 -20.18
C PRO A 261 -7.13 -28.80 -19.96
N THR A 262 -7.20 -30.12 -20.17
CA THR A 262 -8.36 -30.92 -19.78
C THR A 262 -8.36 -30.96 -18.27
N TRP A 263 -9.21 -30.12 -17.66
CA TRP A 263 -9.44 -30.18 -16.22
C TRP A 263 -10.18 -31.46 -15.91
N THR A 264 -9.45 -32.44 -15.37
CA THR A 264 -10.06 -33.59 -14.70
C THR A 264 -10.81 -33.05 -13.48
N PRO A 265 -12.13 -33.24 -13.37
CA PRO A 265 -12.88 -32.79 -12.19
C PRO A 265 -12.31 -33.49 -10.96
N SER A 266 -11.89 -32.68 -9.98
CA SER A 266 -11.44 -33.17 -8.68
C SER A 266 -12.56 -34.00 -8.03
N PRO A 267 -12.27 -35.19 -7.46
CA PRO A 267 -13.29 -36.05 -6.89
C PRO A 267 -14.06 -35.32 -5.78
N LYS A 268 -15.39 -35.44 -5.83
CA LYS A 268 -16.33 -34.93 -4.84
C LYS A 268 -15.86 -35.32 -3.42
N PRO A 269 -15.76 -34.38 -2.46
CA PRO A 269 -15.37 -34.72 -1.11
C PRO A 269 -16.40 -35.67 -0.50
N THR A 270 -15.94 -36.86 -0.14
CA THR A 270 -16.68 -37.82 0.66
C THR A 270 -16.77 -37.26 2.08
N ASN A 271 -17.98 -36.89 2.50
CA ASN A 271 -18.25 -36.45 3.86
C ASN A 271 -17.89 -37.58 4.85
N ALA A 272 -16.79 -37.41 5.56
CA ALA A 272 -16.50 -38.19 6.76
C ALA A 272 -17.34 -37.63 7.92
N PRO A 273 -17.99 -38.48 8.74
CA PRO A 273 -18.73 -38.02 9.90
C PRO A 273 -17.78 -37.49 10.98
N THR A 274 -17.75 -36.18 11.17
CA THR A 274 -17.08 -35.54 12.30
C THR A 274 -18.00 -35.60 13.52
N ASN A 275 -17.64 -36.44 14.50
CA ASN A 275 -18.17 -36.35 15.85
C ASN A 275 -17.65 -35.06 16.49
N THR A 276 -18.51 -34.05 16.60
CA THR A 276 -18.22 -32.81 17.33
C THR A 276 -18.42 -33.05 18.83
N PRO A 277 -17.39 -32.95 19.69
CA PRO A 277 -17.56 -32.92 21.14
C PRO A 277 -18.23 -31.60 21.56
N ALA A 278 -19.11 -31.70 22.56
CA ALA A 278 -19.83 -30.55 23.10
C ALA A 278 -18.87 -29.42 23.58
N PRO A 279 -19.24 -28.14 23.44
CA PRO A 279 -18.42 -27.02 23.87
C PRO A 279 -18.22 -27.04 25.40
N PRO A 280 -17.00 -26.79 25.91
CA PRO A 280 -16.80 -26.62 27.34
C PRO A 280 -17.50 -25.35 27.83
N THR A 281 -18.23 -25.49 28.94
CA THR A 281 -18.88 -24.43 29.71
C THR A 281 -17.91 -23.27 30.01
N PRO A 282 -18.31 -22.00 29.82
CA PRO A 282 -17.42 -20.87 30.06
C PRO A 282 -17.10 -20.71 31.55
N THR A 283 -15.85 -20.97 31.92
CA THR A 283 -15.28 -20.57 33.22
C THR A 283 -15.06 -19.07 33.23
N LYS A 284 -15.72 -18.35 34.16
CA LYS A 284 -15.49 -16.93 34.40
C LYS A 284 -14.04 -16.70 34.84
N SER A 285 -13.24 -16.15 33.94
CA SER A 285 -11.88 -15.68 34.25
C SER A 285 -11.97 -14.29 34.86
N ALA A 286 -11.45 -14.11 36.07
CA ALA A 286 -11.34 -12.81 36.72
C ALA A 286 -10.16 -12.05 36.11
N THR A 287 -10.46 -11.00 35.34
CA THR A 287 -9.47 -10.09 34.78
C THR A 287 -8.86 -9.25 35.90
N LEU A 288 -7.61 -9.56 36.28
CA LEU A 288 -6.77 -8.66 37.06
C LEU A 288 -6.24 -7.57 36.13
N ILE A 289 -6.64 -6.33 36.39
CA ILE A 289 -6.16 -5.13 35.68
C ILE A 289 -4.74 -4.82 36.21
N PRO A 290 -3.71 -4.70 35.35
CA PRO A 290 -2.41 -4.20 35.75
C PRO A 290 -2.48 -2.68 35.92
N THR A 291 -2.34 -2.20 37.14
CA THR A 291 -2.21 -0.77 37.46
C THR A 291 -0.80 -0.30 37.09
N LEU A 292 -0.68 0.67 36.17
CA LEU A 292 0.59 1.32 35.85
C LEU A 292 1.12 2.10 37.07
N PRO A 293 2.43 2.02 37.38
CA PRO A 293 3.04 2.89 38.39
C PRO A 293 3.15 4.32 37.85
N ASN A 294 2.63 5.25 38.65
CA ASN A 294 2.69 6.69 38.43
C ASN A 294 4.12 7.18 38.68
N THR A 295 4.81 7.65 37.64
CA THR A 295 6.13 8.28 37.75
C THR A 295 6.00 9.68 38.34
N SER A 296 6.32 9.83 39.63
CA SER A 296 6.51 11.14 40.27
C SER A 296 7.81 11.79 39.78
N THR A 297 7.65 12.94 39.15
CA THR A 297 8.70 13.91 38.81
C THR A 297 9.34 14.46 40.09
N ILE A 298 10.60 14.13 40.34
CA ILE A 298 11.43 14.78 41.37
C ILE A 298 12.19 15.93 40.68
N ALA A 299 11.92 17.16 41.11
CA ALA A 299 12.66 18.34 40.71
C ALA A 299 14.02 18.42 41.45
N PRO A 300 15.13 18.78 40.78
CA PRO A 300 16.42 18.97 41.45
C PRO A 300 16.49 20.33 42.15
N THR A 301 16.76 20.31 43.45
CA THR A 301 17.04 21.49 44.28
C THR A 301 18.49 21.93 44.09
N LEU A 302 18.69 23.18 43.65
CA LEU A 302 20.01 23.85 43.63
C LEU A 302 20.44 24.25 45.05
N PRO A 303 21.72 24.13 45.43
CA PRO A 303 22.23 24.64 46.69
C PRO A 303 22.44 26.18 46.66
N PRO A 304 22.28 26.87 47.81
CA PRO A 304 22.44 28.32 47.94
C PRO A 304 23.93 28.79 47.94
N PRO A 305 24.17 30.10 47.72
CA PRO A 305 25.50 30.68 47.50
C PRO A 305 26.43 30.70 48.72
#